data_AF-A0A2M7G5Q9-F1
#
_entry.id   AF-A0A2M7G5Q9-F1
#
_cell.length_a   1.000
_cell.length_b   1.000
_cell.length_c   1.000
_cell.angle_alpha   90.00
_cell.angle_beta   90.00
_cell.angle_gamma   90.00
#
_symmetry.space_group_name_H-M   'P 1'
#
loop_
_entity.id
_entity.type
_entity.pdbx_description
1 polymer ?
#
loop_
_entity_poly.entity_id
_entity_poly.type
_entity_poly.pdbx_seq_one_letter_code
_entity_poly.pdbx_strand_id
1 'polypeptide(L)'
;MRIKCPSCFAEFDLLSALDSEAGRSLMGLLAKLEPYLSRPLVAYLSLFRSASRALSWDRALKLAEEVLALESDKARLSTALAKAVEILRDKQAAGGWKPMNNHNYLKRVLEGVSAQAETVVITPLKQDSKPVYKSKTAAALMSLEGLKRG
;
A
#
# COMPACT_ATOMS: atom_id res chain seq x y z
N MET A 1 -3.14 23.68 -18.29
CA MET A 1 -2.96 22.57 -19.26
C MET A 1 -3.98 21.50 -18.92
N ARG A 2 -4.79 21.04 -19.88
CA ARG A 2 -5.78 19.98 -19.61
C ARG A 2 -5.16 18.59 -19.70
N ILE A 3 -5.52 17.73 -18.76
CA ILE A 3 -5.11 16.32 -18.74
C ILE A 3 -6.34 15.41 -18.60
N LYS A 4 -6.19 14.16 -19.06
CA LYS A 4 -7.24 13.14 -19.02
C LYS A 4 -6.79 11.95 -18.19
N CYS A 5 -7.60 11.54 -17.22
CA CYS A 5 -7.32 10.35 -16.42
C CYS A 5 -7.47 9.08 -17.30
N PRO A 6 -6.48 8.19 -17.40
CA PRO A 6 -6.59 6.99 -18.23
C PRO A 6 -7.57 5.94 -17.65
N SER A 7 -7.92 6.03 -16.37
CA SER A 7 -8.78 5.04 -15.71
C SER A 7 -10.27 5.41 -15.72
N CYS A 8 -10.60 6.69 -15.57
CA CYS A 8 -12.00 7.16 -15.54
C CYS A 8 -12.33 8.18 -16.64
N PHE A 9 -11.37 8.52 -17.49
CA PHE A 9 -11.53 9.46 -18.61
C PHE A 9 -11.94 10.90 -18.24
N ALA A 10 -11.98 11.24 -16.95
CA ALA A 10 -12.22 12.61 -16.49
C ALA A 10 -11.15 13.56 -17.02
N GLU A 11 -11.59 14.73 -17.51
CA GLU A 11 -10.73 15.82 -17.95
C GLU A 11 -10.72 16.95 -16.92
N PHE A 12 -9.54 17.49 -16.62
CA PHE A 12 -9.38 18.58 -15.67
C PHE A 12 -8.13 19.41 -15.99
N ASP A 13 -8.10 20.66 -15.51
CA ASP A 13 -6.90 21.49 -15.60
C ASP A 13 -5.88 21.06 -14.52
N LEU A 14 -4.64 20.84 -14.96
CA LEU A 14 -3.56 20.38 -14.10
C LEU A 14 -3.23 21.40 -13.00
N LEU A 15 -3.30 22.71 -13.29
CA LEU A 15 -2.97 23.74 -12.31
C LEU A 15 -4.06 23.78 -11.23
N SER A 16 -5.33 23.60 -11.61
CA SER A 16 -6.41 23.45 -10.63
C SER A 16 -6.22 22.24 -9.72
N ALA A 17 -5.68 21.12 -10.22
CA ALA A 17 -5.35 19.96 -9.39
C ALA A 17 -4.23 20.23 -8.37
N LEU A 18 -3.37 21.20 -8.67
CA LEU A 18 -2.22 21.64 -7.85
C LEU A 18 -2.44 23.01 -7.20
N ASP A 19 -3.69 23.45 -7.03
CA ASP A 19 -3.96 24.79 -6.51
C ASP A 19 -3.60 24.93 -5.01
N SER A 20 -3.67 23.83 -4.28
CA SER A 20 -3.22 23.77 -2.88
C SER A 20 -1.70 23.90 -2.77
N GLU A 21 -1.24 24.63 -1.76
CA GLU A 21 0.18 24.72 -1.41
C GLU A 21 0.81 23.34 -1.15
N ALA A 22 0.13 22.48 -0.38
CA ALA A 22 0.61 21.13 -0.11
C ALA A 22 0.81 20.30 -1.39
N GLY A 23 -0.09 20.44 -2.37
CA GLY A 23 0.05 19.77 -3.67
C GLY A 23 1.28 20.24 -4.43
N ARG A 24 1.53 21.56 -4.49
CA ARG A 24 2.73 22.13 -5.12
C ARG A 24 4.01 21.69 -4.41
N SER A 25 4.02 21.72 -3.08
CA SER A 25 5.16 21.29 -2.26
C SER A 25 5.47 19.81 -2.45
N LEU A 26 4.45 18.94 -2.49
CA LEU A 26 4.65 17.52 -2.76
C LEU A 26 5.24 17.28 -4.16
N MET A 27 4.71 17.96 -5.19
CA MET A 27 5.27 17.83 -6.55
C MET A 27 6.71 18.35 -6.63
N GLY A 28 7.01 19.47 -5.98
CA GLY A 28 8.37 20.01 -5.89
C GLY A 28 9.33 19.08 -5.14
N LEU A 29 8.86 18.41 -4.08
CA LEU A 29 9.61 17.38 -3.36
C LEU A 29 9.88 16.18 -4.26
N LEU A 30 8.86 15.65 -4.94
CA LEU A 30 9.02 14.50 -5.84
C LEU A 30 9.93 14.79 -7.03
N ALA A 31 9.89 16.00 -7.58
CA ALA A 31 10.73 16.42 -8.70
C ALA A 31 12.22 16.51 -8.36
N LYS A 32 12.57 16.70 -7.07
CA LYS A 32 13.96 16.75 -6.59
C LYS A 32 14.54 15.38 -6.25
N LEU A 33 13.70 14.34 -6.20
CA LEU A 33 14.13 12.99 -5.86
C LEU A 33 14.54 12.22 -7.11
N GLU A 34 15.56 11.38 -6.96
CA GLU A 34 15.96 10.45 -8.00
C GLU A 34 14.82 9.47 -8.37
N PRO A 35 14.67 9.09 -9.65
CA PRO A 35 13.57 8.24 -10.11
C PRO A 35 13.46 6.90 -9.39
N TYR A 36 14.59 6.35 -8.94
CA TYR A 36 14.60 5.08 -8.22
C TYR A 36 13.90 5.20 -6.86
N LEU A 37 13.89 6.37 -6.22
CA LEU A 37 13.24 6.62 -4.93
C LEU A 37 11.85 7.25 -5.08
N SER A 38 11.67 8.19 -6.01
CA SER A 38 10.39 8.89 -6.17
C SER A 38 9.25 7.96 -6.60
N ARG A 39 9.52 7.01 -7.50
CA ARG A 39 8.53 6.04 -7.99
C ARG A 39 7.98 5.12 -6.88
N PRO A 40 8.81 4.40 -6.10
CA PRO A 40 8.30 3.57 -5.00
C PRO A 40 7.70 4.40 -3.88
N LEU A 41 8.15 5.64 -3.64
CA LEU A 41 7.52 6.55 -2.68
C LEU A 41 6.07 6.86 -3.08
N VAL A 42 5.82 7.27 -4.33
CA VAL A 42 4.45 7.53 -4.83
C VAL A 42 3.59 6.28 -4.74
N ALA A 43 4.13 5.11 -5.09
CA ALA A 43 3.43 3.85 -4.96
C ALA A 43 3.09 3.52 -3.51
N TYR A 44 3.99 3.80 -2.56
CA TYR A 44 3.79 3.61 -1.14
C TYR A 44 2.70 4.54 -0.57
N LEU A 45 2.68 5.82 -0.95
CA LEU A 45 1.63 6.77 -0.54
C LEU A 45 0.23 6.28 -0.98
N SER A 46 0.12 5.59 -2.11
CA SER A 46 -1.14 5.02 -2.59
C SER A 46 -1.72 3.94 -1.66
N LEU A 47 -0.94 3.40 -0.72
CA LEU A 47 -1.40 2.40 0.26
C LEU A 47 -2.17 3.03 1.44
N PHE A 48 -2.15 4.35 1.57
CA PHE A 48 -2.82 5.09 2.67
C PHE A 48 -4.23 5.56 2.32
N ARG A 49 -4.67 5.40 1.07
CA ARG A 49 -6.05 5.72 0.67
C ARG A 49 -6.97 4.51 0.77
N SER A 50 -8.25 4.77 1.08
CA SER A 50 -9.29 3.75 0.94
C SER A 50 -9.70 3.59 -0.52
N ALA A 51 -10.52 2.57 -0.81
CA ALA A 51 -11.09 2.39 -2.13
C ALA A 51 -12.01 3.56 -2.54
N SER A 52 -12.68 4.19 -1.56
CA SER A 52 -13.71 5.20 -1.81
C SER A 52 -13.24 6.65 -1.64
N ARG A 53 -12.07 6.89 -1.04
CA ARG A 53 -11.64 8.25 -0.68
C ARG A 53 -10.20 8.51 -1.11
N ALA A 54 -10.01 9.63 -1.79
CA ALA A 54 -8.69 10.12 -2.15
C ALA A 54 -7.87 10.49 -0.91
N LEU A 55 -6.54 10.35 -1.02
CA LEU A 55 -5.60 10.91 -0.05
C LEU A 55 -5.54 12.42 -0.27
N SER A 56 -5.72 13.23 0.78
CA SER A 56 -5.57 14.69 0.66
C SER A 56 -4.11 15.07 0.41
N TRP A 57 -3.88 16.20 -0.24
CA TRP A 57 -2.53 16.71 -0.50
C TRP A 57 -1.72 16.94 0.78
N ASP A 58 -2.33 17.54 1.81
CA ASP A 58 -1.69 17.77 3.11
C ASP A 58 -1.21 16.46 3.75
N ARG A 59 -2.08 15.43 3.71
CA ARG A 59 -1.74 14.12 4.27
C ARG A 59 -0.67 13.43 3.44
N ALA A 60 -0.74 13.54 2.12
CA ALA A 60 0.26 12.96 1.22
C ALA A 60 1.64 13.59 1.42
N LEU A 61 1.72 14.93 1.52
CA LEU A 61 2.95 15.66 1.78
C LEU A 61 3.55 15.26 3.13
N LYS A 62 2.74 15.30 4.19
CA LYS A 62 3.19 14.89 5.54
C LYS A 62 3.74 13.46 5.55
N LEU A 63 3.03 12.51 4.95
CA LEU A 63 3.48 11.12 4.88
C LEU A 63 4.78 10.98 4.07
N ALA A 64 4.96 11.75 3.00
CA ALA A 64 6.17 11.73 2.19
C ALA A 64 7.39 12.25 2.97
N GLU A 65 7.23 13.36 3.67
CA GLU A 65 8.27 13.95 4.52
C GLU A 65 8.65 13.02 5.68
N GLU A 66 7.64 12.43 6.35
CA GLU A 66 7.87 11.44 7.41
C GLU A 66 8.67 10.24 6.89
N VAL A 67 8.33 9.70 5.72
CA VAL A 67 9.06 8.57 5.10
C VAL A 67 10.50 8.94 4.77
N LEU A 68 10.73 10.12 4.19
CA LEU A 68 12.07 10.58 3.84
C LEU A 68 12.96 10.85 5.07
N ALA A 69 12.34 11.12 6.22
CA ALA A 69 13.02 11.28 7.50
C ALA A 69 13.31 9.95 8.21
N LEU A 70 12.72 8.82 7.80
CA LEU A 70 12.97 7.51 8.42
C LEU A 70 14.37 6.96 8.15
N GLU A 71 14.96 7.33 7.01
CA GLU A 71 16.23 6.78 6.53
C GLU A 71 17.01 7.81 5.69
N SER A 72 18.28 7.98 6.07
CA SER A 72 19.23 8.84 5.35
C SER A 72 19.73 8.20 4.07
N ASP A 73 19.96 6.88 4.07
CA ASP A 73 20.39 6.13 2.88
C ASP A 73 19.21 5.96 1.91
N LYS A 74 19.26 6.74 0.83
CA LYS A 74 18.19 6.79 -0.18
C LYS A 74 18.09 5.49 -0.99
N ALA A 75 19.18 4.77 -1.19
CA ALA A 75 19.15 3.47 -1.87
C ALA A 75 18.49 2.42 -0.98
N ARG A 76 18.85 2.37 0.31
CA ARG A 76 18.21 1.48 1.29
C ARG A 76 16.71 1.77 1.44
N LEU A 77 16.33 3.05 1.55
CA LEU A 77 14.94 3.47 1.65
C LEU A 77 14.13 3.05 0.41
N SER A 78 14.69 3.25 -0.78
CA SER A 78 14.08 2.84 -2.05
C SER A 78 13.80 1.34 -2.06
N THR A 79 14.78 0.51 -1.71
CA THR A 79 14.63 -0.95 -1.65
C THR A 79 13.55 -1.37 -0.66
N ALA A 80 13.52 -0.75 0.53
CA ALA A 80 12.51 -1.03 1.54
C ALA A 80 11.09 -0.64 1.08
N LEU A 81 10.94 0.52 0.44
CA LEU A 81 9.67 0.98 -0.12
C LEU A 81 9.16 0.05 -1.21
N ALA A 82 10.03 -0.34 -2.16
CA ALA A 82 9.67 -1.25 -3.24
C ALA A 82 9.17 -2.59 -2.69
N LYS A 83 9.91 -3.18 -1.75
CA LYS A 83 9.55 -4.44 -1.08
C LYS A 83 8.24 -4.32 -0.30
N ALA A 84 8.04 -3.22 0.42
CA ALA A 84 6.81 -2.99 1.16
C ALA A 84 5.60 -2.87 0.22
N VAL A 85 5.74 -2.16 -0.89
CA VAL A 85 4.69 -1.99 -1.90
C VAL A 85 4.30 -3.31 -2.54
N GLU A 86 5.27 -4.13 -2.93
CA GLU A 86 5.03 -5.46 -3.50
C GLU A 86 4.20 -6.33 -2.56
N ILE A 87 4.68 -6.56 -1.33
CA ILE A 87 4.02 -7.42 -0.35
C ILE A 87 2.62 -6.91 0.00
N LEU A 88 2.45 -5.59 0.14
CA LEU A 88 1.15 -5.01 0.50
C LEU A 88 0.17 -5.01 -0.66
N ARG A 89 0.63 -4.93 -1.91
CA ARG A 89 -0.23 -5.07 -3.09
C ARG A 89 -0.71 -6.51 -3.29
N ASP A 90 0.13 -7.51 -3.01
CA ASP A 90 -0.33 -8.90 -3.03
C ASP A 90 -1.43 -9.13 -1.99
N LYS A 91 -1.29 -8.54 -0.81
CA LYS A 91 -2.34 -8.54 0.22
C LYS A 91 -3.59 -7.78 -0.22
N GLN A 92 -3.45 -6.68 -0.96
CA GLN A 92 -4.60 -5.98 -1.55
C GLN A 92 -5.37 -6.89 -2.51
N ALA A 93 -4.66 -7.59 -3.39
CA ALA A 93 -5.23 -8.50 -4.37
C ALA A 93 -5.93 -9.71 -3.70
N ALA A 94 -5.41 -10.18 -2.57
CA ALA A 94 -6.01 -11.28 -1.80
C ALA A 94 -7.34 -10.92 -1.09
N GLY A 95 -7.73 -9.64 -1.05
CA GLY A 95 -8.98 -9.17 -0.46
C GLY A 95 -8.89 -8.79 1.02
N GLY A 96 -9.92 -8.10 1.52
CA GLY A 96 -9.98 -7.63 2.92
C GLY A 96 -8.98 -6.51 3.26
N TRP A 97 -8.52 -5.76 2.25
CA TRP A 97 -7.54 -4.70 2.43
C TRP A 97 -8.03 -3.59 3.37
N LYS A 98 -7.15 -3.22 4.30
CA LYS A 98 -7.29 -2.01 5.10
C LYS A 98 -6.15 -1.05 4.77
N PRO A 99 -6.44 0.23 4.46
CA PRO A 99 -5.42 1.22 4.23
C PRO A 99 -4.46 1.37 5.40
N MET A 100 -3.21 1.74 5.09
CA MET A 100 -2.22 2.02 6.11
C MET A 100 -2.58 3.29 6.90
N ASN A 101 -2.31 3.25 8.20
CA ASN A 101 -2.51 4.39 9.10
C ASN A 101 -1.20 5.03 9.58
N ASN A 102 -0.08 4.30 9.50
CA ASN A 102 1.24 4.71 9.96
C ASN A 102 2.35 3.93 9.23
N HIS A 103 3.61 4.27 9.49
CA HIS A 103 4.79 3.69 8.83
C HIS A 103 5.38 2.46 9.55
N ASN A 104 4.70 1.88 10.53
CA ASN A 104 5.29 0.80 11.36
C ASN A 104 5.68 -0.43 10.53
N TYR A 105 4.92 -0.73 9.47
CA TYR A 105 5.28 -1.81 8.56
C TYR A 105 6.58 -1.50 7.79
N LEU A 106 6.74 -0.26 7.29
CA LEU A 106 7.95 0.14 6.57
C LEU A 106 9.18 0.13 7.50
N LYS A 107 9.04 0.57 8.76
CA LYS A 107 10.11 0.47 9.76
C LYS A 107 10.60 -0.98 9.95
N ARG A 108 9.66 -1.93 10.08
CA ARG A 108 9.99 -3.37 10.14
C ARG A 108 10.67 -3.90 8.87
N VAL A 109 10.27 -3.40 7.70
CA VAL A 109 10.93 -3.78 6.44
C VAL A 109 12.36 -3.22 6.39
N LEU A 110 12.58 -1.98 6.82
CA LEU A 110 13.91 -1.36 6.90
C LEU A 110 14.87 -2.14 7.81
N GLU A 111 14.40 -2.61 8.97
CA GLU A 111 15.15 -3.51 9.86
C GLU A 111 15.59 -4.80 9.14
N GLY A 112 14.73 -5.35 8.28
CA GLY A 112 15.04 -6.54 7.49
C GLY A 112 15.99 -6.29 6.31
N VAL A 113 15.98 -5.11 5.70
CA VAL A 113 16.86 -4.76 4.57
C VAL A 113 18.32 -4.63 5.01
N SER A 114 18.58 -4.16 6.24
CA SER A 114 19.95 -4.10 6.80
C SER A 114 20.60 -5.46 6.99
N ALA A 115 19.81 -6.53 7.17
CA ALA A 115 20.33 -7.88 7.39
C ALA A 115 20.59 -8.66 6.09
N GLN A 116 20.27 -8.08 4.92
CA GLN A 116 20.14 -8.78 3.64
C GLN A 116 21.27 -8.49 2.63
N ALA A 117 22.48 -8.14 3.10
CA ALA A 117 23.68 -8.36 2.28
C ALA A 117 23.96 -9.87 2.07
N GLU A 118 23.28 -10.75 2.81
CA GLU A 118 23.17 -12.18 2.51
C GLU A 118 21.70 -12.61 2.51
N THR A 119 21.35 -13.49 1.57
CA THR A 119 20.03 -14.05 1.28
C THR A 119 19.10 -14.24 2.49
N VAL A 120 17.90 -13.64 2.46
CA VAL A 120 16.85 -13.96 3.43
C VAL A 120 15.68 -14.67 2.78
N VAL A 121 15.55 -15.94 3.17
CA VAL A 121 14.31 -16.69 3.17
C VAL A 121 13.34 -15.99 4.11
N ILE A 122 12.31 -15.35 3.56
CA ILE A 122 11.23 -14.75 4.35
C ILE A 122 10.41 -15.91 4.92
N THR A 123 10.49 -16.14 6.23
CA THR A 123 9.57 -17.01 6.96
C THR A 123 8.15 -16.41 6.86
N PRO A 124 7.13 -17.16 6.42
CA PRO A 124 5.78 -16.63 6.36
C PRO A 124 5.31 -16.23 7.76
N LEU A 125 4.70 -15.04 7.84
CA LEU A 125 3.97 -14.59 9.02
C LEU A 125 3.00 -15.69 9.43
N LYS A 126 3.11 -16.12 10.70
CA LYS A 126 2.18 -17.03 11.37
C LYS A 126 0.76 -16.52 11.10
N GLN A 127 0.02 -17.25 10.26
CA GLN A 127 -1.39 -17.00 10.06
C GLN A 127 -2.05 -17.26 11.41
N ASP A 128 -2.51 -16.21 12.08
CA ASP A 128 -3.51 -16.35 13.13
C ASP A 128 -4.74 -16.95 12.47
N SER A 129 -4.87 -18.27 12.59
CA SER A 129 -6.05 -19.01 12.22
C SER A 129 -7.20 -18.49 13.07
N LYS A 130 -8.02 -17.63 12.48
CA LYS A 130 -9.35 -17.35 13.03
C LYS A 130 -10.08 -18.70 13.12
N PRO A 131 -10.75 -19.03 14.23
CA PRO A 131 -11.48 -20.28 14.35
C PRO A 131 -12.57 -20.31 13.27
N VAL A 132 -12.63 -21.43 12.54
CA VAL A 132 -13.70 -21.74 11.59
C VAL A 132 -15.01 -21.74 12.36
N TYR A 133 -15.81 -20.70 12.20
CA TYR A 133 -17.16 -20.66 12.73
C TYR A 133 -17.99 -21.72 11.99
N LYS A 134 -18.26 -22.85 12.64
CA LYS A 134 -19.14 -23.89 12.13
C LYS A 134 -20.54 -23.30 12.00
N SER A 135 -20.91 -22.82 10.81
CA SER A 135 -22.26 -22.35 10.57
C SER A 135 -23.22 -23.55 10.59
N LYS A 136 -24.30 -23.44 11.38
CA LYS A 136 -25.34 -24.49 11.48
C LYS A 136 -26.05 -24.72 10.14
N THR A 137 -25.99 -23.76 9.22
CA THR A 137 -26.54 -23.85 7.87
C THR A 137 -25.71 -24.74 6.94
N ALA A 138 -24.38 -24.74 7.05
CA ALA A 138 -23.52 -25.62 6.25
C ALA A 138 -23.65 -27.11 6.67
N ALA A 139 -23.83 -27.36 7.97
CA ALA A 139 -24.05 -28.72 8.48
C ALA A 139 -25.40 -29.31 8.05
N ALA A 140 -26.46 -28.49 7.96
CA ALA A 140 -27.79 -28.95 7.56
C ALA A 140 -27.86 -29.33 6.06
N LEU A 141 -27.11 -28.64 5.19
CA LEU A 141 -27.07 -28.94 3.76
C LEU A 141 -26.39 -30.30 3.48
N MET A 142 -25.33 -30.65 4.21
CA MET A 142 -24.65 -31.94 4.06
C MET A 142 -25.50 -33.14 4.50
N SER A 143 -26.38 -32.95 5.50
CA SER A 143 -27.31 -34.01 5.92
C SER A 143 -28.40 -34.28 4.88
N LEU A 144 -28.82 -33.28 4.11
CA LEU A 144 -29.85 -33.45 3.07
C LEU A 144 -29.30 -34.13 1.80
N GLU A 145 -28.03 -33.92 1.45
CA GLU A 145 -27.39 -34.61 0.33
C GLU A 145 -27.19 -36.12 0.58
N GLY A 146 -27.03 -36.53 1.85
CA GLY A 146 -26.94 -37.94 2.24
C GLY A 146 -28.24 -38.71 2.07
N LEU A 147 -29.40 -38.07 2.22
CA LEU A 147 -30.71 -38.72 2.09
C LEU A 147 -31.20 -38.85 0.63
N LYS A 148 -30.54 -38.21 -0.34
CA LYS A 148 -30.92 -38.29 -1.77
C LYS A 148 -30.21 -39.43 -2.53
N ARG A 149 -29.35 -40.20 -1.86
CA ARG A 149 -28.59 -41.33 -2.43
C ARG A 149 -28.85 -42.67 -1.71
N GLY A 150 -29.93 -42.76 -0.93
CA GLY A 150 -30.47 -44.00 -0.37
C GLY A 150 -31.79 -44.36 -1.03
#